data_AF-A0A0L6VU72-F1
#
_entry.id   AF-A0A0L6VU72-F1
#
_cell.length_a   1.000
_cell.length_b   1.000
_cell.length_c   1.000
_cell.angle_alpha   90.00
_cell.angle_beta   90.00
_cell.angle_gamma   90.00
#
_symmetry.space_group_name_H-M   'P 1'
#
loop_
_entity.id
_entity.type
_entity.pdbx_description
1 polymer ?
#
loop_
_entity_poly.entity_id
_entity_poly.type
_entity_poly.pdbx_seq_one_letter_code
_entity_poly.pdbx_strand_id
1 'polypeptide(L)'
;MSKKKLTIANDICNFLLRLQDHCPPELIIIMDNAPIHVGENFERVQSLIKESAKKLKTKFLAKYSPFLNPIELAFNILKTHFKHTKICLQLDLAQAI
;
A
#
# COMPACT_ATOMS: atom_id res chain seq x y z
N MET A 1 2.05 9.14 22.65
CA MET A 1 2.26 8.50 21.33
C MET A 1 3.65 8.87 20.79
N SER A 2 4.41 7.93 20.22
CA SER A 2 5.78 8.18 19.73
C SER A 2 5.81 8.89 18.37
N LYS A 3 6.70 9.87 18.20
CA LYS A 3 6.89 10.68 16.96
C LYS A 3 7.07 9.83 15.69
N LYS A 4 7.69 8.65 15.78
CA LYS A 4 7.95 7.76 14.62
C LYS A 4 6.67 7.18 13.99
N LYS A 5 5.61 6.93 14.78
CA LYS A 5 4.34 6.38 14.26
C LYS A 5 3.56 7.42 13.44
N LEU A 6 3.70 8.69 13.78
CA LEU A 6 3.01 9.79 13.09
C LEU A 6 3.55 10.00 11.66
N THR A 7 4.85 9.79 11.46
CA THR A 7 5.53 9.99 10.17
C THR A 7 5.06 8.97 9.12
N ILE A 8 5.03 7.68 9.48
CA ILE A 8 4.67 6.59 8.55
C ILE A 8 3.22 6.72 8.05
N ALA A 9 2.29 7.11 8.92
CA ALA A 9 0.89 7.32 8.52
C ALA A 9 0.79 8.46 7.50
N ASN A 10 1.50 9.57 7.72
CA ASN A 10 1.51 10.71 6.79
C ASN A 10 2.14 10.33 5.44
N ASP A 11 3.17 9.48 5.43
CA ASP A 11 3.83 9.05 4.19
C ASP A 11 2.89 8.25 3.29
N ILE A 12 2.12 7.32 3.87
CA ILE A 12 1.09 6.55 3.15
C ILE A 12 0.02 7.49 2.59
N CYS A 13 -0.39 8.47 3.39
CA CYS A 13 -1.41 9.43 2.97
C CYS A 13 -0.94 10.26 1.77
N ASN A 14 0.29 10.78 1.84
CA ASN A 14 0.91 11.51 0.72
C ASN A 14 1.10 10.63 -0.51
N PHE A 15 1.36 9.33 -0.32
CA PHE A 15 1.43 8.39 -1.44
C PHE A 15 0.07 8.22 -2.11
N LEU A 16 -1.01 7.98 -1.36
CA LEU A 16 -2.36 7.81 -1.91
C LEU A 16 -2.86 9.08 -2.64
N LEU A 17 -2.58 10.26 -2.09
CA LEU A 17 -2.91 11.54 -2.72
C LEU A 17 -2.14 11.78 -4.04
N ARG A 18 -0.94 11.23 -4.19
CA ARG A 18 -0.20 11.28 -5.47
C ARG A 18 -0.67 10.20 -6.43
N LEU A 19 -1.04 9.03 -5.91
CA LEU A 19 -1.51 7.89 -6.70
C LEU A 19 -2.81 8.22 -7.43
N GLN A 20 -3.77 8.90 -6.78
CA GLN A 20 -5.04 9.28 -7.41
C GLN A 20 -4.88 10.14 -8.68
N ASP A 21 -3.77 10.88 -8.81
CA ASP A 21 -3.52 11.70 -10.00
C ASP A 21 -3.08 10.89 -11.21
N HIS A 22 -2.59 9.67 -10.98
CA HIS A 22 -2.08 8.76 -12.00
C HIS A 22 -3.03 7.58 -12.28
N CYS A 23 -4.15 7.52 -11.56
CA CYS A 23 -5.10 6.41 -11.61
C CYS A 23 -6.35 6.78 -12.41
N PRO A 24 -6.92 5.85 -13.20
CA PRO A 24 -8.23 6.04 -13.79
C PRO A 24 -9.32 6.22 -12.71
N PRO A 25 -10.44 6.88 -13.04
CA PRO A 25 -11.57 7.00 -12.12
C PRO A 25 -12.09 5.65 -11.64
N GLU A 26 -12.72 5.65 -10.46
CA GLU A 26 -13.44 4.49 -9.88
C GLU A 26 -12.59 3.26 -9.52
N LEU A 27 -11.27 3.43 -9.42
CA LEU A 27 -10.37 2.38 -8.95
C LEU A 27 -10.67 1.95 -7.51
N ILE A 28 -10.51 0.65 -7.25
CA ILE A 28 -10.64 0.06 -5.92
C ILE A 28 -9.25 -0.30 -5.40
N ILE A 29 -8.85 0.29 -4.27
CA ILE A 29 -7.69 -0.14 -3.50
C ILE A 29 -8.13 -1.20 -2.50
N ILE A 30 -7.48 -2.36 -2.54
CA ILE A 30 -7.61 -3.42 -1.54
C ILE A 30 -6.48 -3.23 -0.52
N MET A 31 -6.82 -3.17 0.78
CA MET A 31 -5.86 -3.01 1.87
C MET A 31 -6.06 -4.08 2.94
N ASP A 32 -4.98 -4.49 3.60
CA ASP A 32 -5.06 -5.29 4.81
C ASP A 32 -5.37 -4.39 6.03
N ASN A 33 -5.46 -5.01 7.21
CA ASN A 33 -5.77 -4.30 8.46
C ASN A 33 -4.51 -3.90 9.24
N ALA A 34 -3.37 -3.69 8.59
CA ALA A 34 -2.16 -3.27 9.27
C ALA A 34 -2.40 -1.94 10.03
N PRO A 35 -1.81 -1.74 11.23
CA PRO A 35 -2.00 -0.52 12.03
C PRO A 35 -1.68 0.82 11.31
N ILE A 36 -0.96 0.76 10.20
CA ILE A 36 -0.62 1.91 9.36
C ILE A 36 -1.74 2.30 8.38
N HIS A 37 -2.71 1.41 8.16
CA HIS A 37 -3.89 1.61 7.32
C HIS A 37 -5.16 1.84 8.15
N VAL A 38 -5.05 1.85 9.48
CA VAL A 38 -6.17 2.05 10.40
C VAL A 38 -5.81 3.10 11.45
N GLY A 39 -6.72 4.02 11.73
CA GLY A 39 -6.54 5.08 12.73
C GLY A 39 -6.91 6.49 12.23
N GLU A 40 -6.89 7.47 13.13
CA GLU A 40 -7.40 8.84 12.88
C GLU A 40 -6.78 9.54 11.66
N ASN A 41 -5.46 9.39 11.45
CA ASN A 41 -4.79 10.01 10.31
C ASN A 41 -5.22 9.41 8.97
N PHE A 42 -5.53 8.12 8.94
CA PHE A 42 -5.98 7.45 7.73
C PHE A 42 -7.45 7.77 7.42
N GLU A 43 -8.31 7.88 8.44
CA GLU A 43 -9.69 8.38 8.27
C GLU A 43 -9.70 9.79 7.67
N ARG A 44 -8.83 10.68 8.17
CA ARG A 44 -8.67 12.03 7.62
C ARG A 44 -8.35 12.01 6.12
N VAL A 45 -7.50 11.09 5.69
CA VAL A 45 -7.08 11.02 4.29
C VAL A 45 -8.05 10.26 3.41
N GLN A 46 -8.79 9.28 3.95
CA GLN A 46 -9.96 8.76 3.27
C GLN A 46 -10.98 9.86 2.98
N SER A 47 -11.23 10.76 3.94
CA SER A 47 -12.11 11.90 3.72
C SER A 47 -11.59 12.80 2.61
N LEU A 48 -10.30 13.14 2.62
CA LEU A 48 -9.68 13.94 1.55
C LEU A 48 -9.75 13.25 0.17
N ILE A 49 -9.52 11.93 0.11
CA ILE A 49 -9.62 11.15 -1.14
C ILE A 49 -11.08 11.11 -1.62
N LYS A 50 -12.05 10.91 -0.72
CA LYS A 50 -13.49 10.91 -1.01
C LYS A 50 -13.97 12.29 -1.49
N GLU A 51 -13.44 13.36 -0.92
CA GLU A 51 -13.75 14.76 -1.29
C GLU A 51 -13.11 15.16 -2.62
N SER A 52 -11.95 14.59 -2.97
CA SER A 52 -11.36 14.79 -4.28
C SER A 52 -12.27 14.16 -5.35
N ALA A 53 -12.54 14.89 -6.43
CA ALA A 53 -13.42 14.42 -7.52
C ALA A 53 -12.88 13.16 -8.26
N LYS A 54 -11.71 12.62 -7.87
CA LYS A 54 -11.09 11.40 -8.37
C LYS A 54 -11.33 10.25 -7.38
N LYS A 55 -12.39 9.48 -7.64
CA LYS A 55 -13.01 8.52 -6.72
C LYS A 55 -12.21 7.22 -6.53
N LEU A 56 -11.09 7.27 -5.83
CA LEU A 56 -10.46 6.07 -5.27
C LEU A 56 -11.40 5.47 -4.20
N LYS A 57 -11.81 4.22 -4.36
CA LYS A 57 -12.59 3.47 -3.36
C LYS A 57 -11.66 2.55 -2.59
N THR A 58 -11.65 2.60 -1.27
CA THR A 58 -10.87 1.67 -0.46
C THR A 58 -11.73 0.53 0.05
N LYS A 59 -11.24 -0.70 -0.02
CA LYS A 59 -11.85 -1.89 0.58
C LYS A 59 -10.84 -2.61 1.47
N PHE A 60 -11.26 -2.92 2.68
CA PHE A 60 -10.47 -3.69 3.63
C PHE A 60 -10.77 -5.18 3.53
N LEU A 61 -9.72 -5.98 3.60
CA LEU A 61 -9.86 -7.43 3.70
C LEU A 61 -10.32 -7.84 5.10
N ALA A 62 -10.80 -9.07 5.24
CA ALA A 62 -11.04 -9.65 6.55
C ALA A 62 -9.71 -9.80 7.32
N LYS A 63 -9.78 -9.67 8.65
CA LYS A 63 -8.59 -9.77 9.50
C LYS A 63 -7.95 -11.16 9.34
N TYR A 64 -6.62 -11.21 9.35
CA TYR A 64 -5.84 -12.46 9.19
C TYR A 64 -6.18 -13.26 7.92
N SER A 65 -6.58 -12.58 6.84
CA SER A 65 -6.91 -13.21 5.56
C SER A 65 -5.89 -12.87 4.46
N PRO A 66 -4.60 -13.21 4.62
CA PRO A 66 -3.58 -12.91 3.62
C PRO A 66 -3.87 -13.64 2.29
N PHE A 67 -4.48 -14.81 2.34
CA PHE A 67 -4.87 -15.58 1.15
C PHE A 67 -5.88 -14.85 0.25
N LEU A 68 -6.58 -13.83 0.75
CA LEU A 68 -7.47 -12.97 -0.04
C LEU A 68 -6.74 -11.74 -0.62
N ASN A 69 -5.50 -11.48 -0.21
CA ASN A 69 -4.74 -10.33 -0.65
C ASN A 69 -3.95 -10.66 -1.94
N PRO A 70 -4.30 -10.05 -3.09
CA PRO A 70 -3.62 -10.36 -4.35
C PRO A 70 -2.11 -10.10 -4.34
N ILE A 71 -1.63 -9.21 -3.46
CA ILE A 71 -0.19 -8.91 -3.35
C ILE A 71 0.62 -10.12 -2.89
N GLU A 72 0.02 -11.07 -2.18
CA GLU A 72 0.72 -12.29 -1.74
C GLU A 72 1.18 -13.13 -2.93
N LEU A 73 0.39 -13.18 -4.01
CA LEU A 73 0.79 -13.85 -5.24
C LEU A 73 1.99 -13.14 -5.89
N ALA A 74 1.93 -11.81 -6.00
CA ALA A 74 3.03 -11.02 -6.55
C ALA A 74 4.32 -11.24 -5.74
N PHE A 75 4.25 -11.21 -4.40
CA PHE A 75 5.40 -11.50 -3.55
C PHE A 75 5.88 -12.95 -3.69
N ASN A 76 4.98 -13.92 -3.89
CA ASN A 76 5.39 -15.30 -4.11
C ASN A 76 6.20 -15.46 -5.42
N ILE A 77 5.76 -14.78 -6.48
CA ILE A 77 6.48 -14.73 -7.77
C ILE A 77 7.84 -14.07 -7.57
N LEU A 78 7.90 -12.91 -6.93
CA LEU A 78 9.15 -12.18 -6.67
C LEU A 78 10.12 -13.00 -5.81
N LYS A 79 9.65 -13.63 -4.73
CA LYS A 79 10.48 -14.50 -3.88
C LYS A 79 11.06 -15.67 -4.68
N THR A 80 10.27 -16.26 -5.57
CA THR A 80 10.73 -17.35 -6.44
C THR A 80 11.80 -16.85 -7.40
N HIS A 81 11.59 -15.68 -8.02
CA HIS A 81 12.58 -15.05 -8.90
C HIS A 81 13.91 -14.78 -8.17
N PHE A 82 13.85 -14.19 -6.97
CA PHE A 82 15.05 -13.88 -6.18
C PHE A 82 15.78 -15.11 -5.67
N LYS A 83 15.08 -16.21 -5.39
CA LYS A 83 15.72 -17.47 -5.01
C LYS A 83 16.69 -17.98 -6.08
N HIS A 84 16.42 -17.66 -7.35
CA HIS A 84 17.22 -18.07 -8.50
C HIS A 84 18.12 -16.95 -9.05
N THR A 85 18.08 -15.76 -8.45
CA THR A 85 18.86 -14.59 -8.87
C THR A 85 19.96 -14.32 -7.86
N LYS A 86 21.19 -14.12 -8.32
CA LYS A 86 22.31 -13.77 -7.44
C LYS A 86 22.22 -12.29 -7.08
N ILE A 87 21.62 -11.99 -5.92
CA ILE A 87 21.55 -10.63 -5.38
C ILE A 87 22.70 -10.46 -4.40
N CYS A 88 23.65 -9.56 -4.68
CA CYS A 88 24.81 -9.31 -3.82
C CYS A 88 24.72 -7.96 -3.10
N LEU A 89 24.08 -6.96 -3.72
CA LEU A 89 23.93 -5.60 -3.22
C LEU A 89 22.47 -5.15 -3.26
N GLN A 90 22.17 -4.11 -2.48
CA GLN A 90 20.84 -3.49 -2.46
C GLN A 90 20.45 -2.88 -3.82
N LEU A 91 21.44 -2.43 -4.60
CA LEU A 91 21.23 -1.95 -5.97
C LEU A 91 20.74 -3.07 -6.89
N ASP A 92 21.31 -4.27 -6.76
CA ASP A 92 20.91 -5.45 -7.53
C ASP A 92 19.45 -5.81 -7.26
N LEU A 93 18.99 -5.63 -6.01
CA LEU A 93 17.57 -5.85 -5.65
C LEU A 93 16.65 -4.82 -6.32
N ALA A 94 17.03 -3.54 -6.34
CA ALA A 94 16.22 -2.51 -6.98
C ALA A 94 16.14 -2.68 -8.51
N GLN A 95 17.17 -3.26 -9.12
CA GLN A 95 17.18 -3.59 -10.54
C GLN A 95 16.42 -4.87 -10.89
N ALA A 96 16.18 -5.74 -9.89
CA ALA A 96 15.50 -7.03 -10.06
C ALA A 96 13.98 -6.96 -9.80
N ILE A 97 13.45 -5.81 -9.38
CA ILE A 97 12.01 -5.53 -9.16
C ILE A 97 11.48 -4.71 -10.34
#